data_AF-A0A420YHN0-F1
#
_entry.id   AF-A0A420YHN0-F1
#
_cell.length_a   1.000
_cell.length_b   1.000
_cell.length_c   1.000
_cell.angle_alpha   90.00
_cell.angle_beta   90.00
_cell.angle_gamma   90.00
#
_symmetry.space_group_name_H-M   'P 1'
#
loop_
_entity.id
_entity.type
_entity.pdbx_description
1 polymer ?
#
loop_
_entity_poly.entity_id
_entity_poly.type
_entity_poly.pdbx_seq_one_letter_code
_entity_poly.pdbx_strand_id
1 'polypeptide(L)' 'MPDERSEKQAAAQQAVDILHEISTILNCHLDRRMLSICISMIENGVNPEALATVVKELRAETQNGLAEAAPRRR' A
#
# COMPACT_ATOMS: atom_id res chain seq x y z
N MET A 1 -35.16 2.37 -7.39
CA MET A 1 -34.05 1.61 -7.96
C MET A 1 -32.86 1.84 -7.05
N PRO A 2 -32.12 0.80 -6.61
CA PRO A 2 -30.83 1.03 -5.98
C PRO A 2 -29.94 1.84 -6.94
N ASP A 3 -29.19 2.79 -6.38
CA ASP A 3 -28.35 3.70 -7.15
C ASP A 3 -27.09 2.92 -7.57
N GLU A 4 -26.93 2.63 -8.87
CA GLU A 4 -25.81 1.85 -9.43
C GLU A 4 -24.43 2.39 -8.98
N ARG A 5 -24.35 3.69 -8.70
CA ARG A 5 -23.13 4.33 -8.17
C ARG A 5 -22.81 3.83 -6.76
N SER A 6 -23.82 3.65 -5.92
CA SER A 6 -23.67 3.12 -4.57
C SER A 6 -23.21 1.66 -4.59
N GLU A 7 -23.69 0.86 -5.53
CA GLU A 7 -23.29 -0.55 -5.69
C GLU A 7 -21.82 -0.67 -6.11
N LYS A 8 -21.38 0.13 -7.09
CA LYS A 8 -19.97 0.20 -7.50
C LYS A 8 -19.06 0.63 -6.34
N GLN A 9 -19.52 1.59 -5.54
CA GLN A 9 -18.75 2.08 -4.39
C GLN A 9 -18.63 1.01 -3.30
N ALA A 10 -19.69 0.25 -3.03
CA ALA A 10 -19.66 -0.89 -2.12
C ALA A 10 -18.72 -2.01 -2.61
N ALA A 11 -18.77 -2.33 -3.91
CA ALA A 11 -17.88 -3.33 -4.51
C ALA A 11 -16.40 -2.92 -4.42
N ALA A 12 -16.08 -1.65 -4.68
CA ALA A 12 -14.72 -1.13 -4.55
C ALA A 12 -14.21 -1.22 -3.10
N GLN A 13 -15.06 -0.87 -2.13
CA GLN A 13 -14.73 -0.98 -0.71
C GLN A 13 -14.43 -2.44 -0.32
N GLN A 14 -15.27 -3.37 -0.76
CA GLN A 14 -15.09 -4.80 -0.50
C GLN A 14 -13.82 -5.35 -1.15
N ALA A 15 -13.48 -4.91 -2.36
CA ALA A 15 -12.23 -5.29 -3.02
C ALA A 15 -11.01 -4.84 -2.21
N VAL A 16 -11.02 -3.61 -1.67
CA VAL A 16 -9.94 -3.12 -0.81
C VAL A 16 -9.82 -3.92 0.48
N ASP A 17 -10.95 -4.32 1.09
CA ASP A 17 -10.93 -5.15 2.31
C ASP A 17 -10.31 -6.53 2.06
N ILE A 18 -10.72 -7.20 0.98
CA ILE A 18 -10.17 -8.51 0.59
C ILE A 18 -8.67 -8.38 0.31
N LEU A 19 -8.25 -7.37 -0.45
CA LEU A 19 -6.84 -7.15 -0.76
C LEU A 19 -6.00 -6.83 0.48
N HIS A 20 -6.57 -6.14 1.47
CA HIS A 20 -5.90 -5.85 2.74
C HIS A 20 -5.72 -7.11 3.60
N GLU A 21 -6.72 -7.99 3.61
CA GLU A 21 -6.61 -9.29 4.27
C GLU A 21 -5.52 -10.16 3.62
N ILE A 22 -5.48 -10.21 2.29
CA ILE A 22 -4.41 -10.90 1.53
C ILE A 22 -3.03 -10.32 1.88
N SER A 23 -2.89 -8.99 1.87
CA SER A 23 -1.66 -8.29 2.26
C SER A 23 -1.19 -8.65 3.68
N THR A 24 -2.14 -8.81 4.60
CA THR A 24 -1.87 -9.19 5.99
C THR A 24 -1.37 -10.64 6.07
N ILE A 25 -2.05 -11.58 5.40
CA ILE A 25 -1.66 -12.99 5.33
C ILE A 25 -0.24 -13.15 4.74
N LEU A 26 0.08 -12.37 3.71
CA LEU A 26 1.38 -12.39 3.05
C LEU A 26 2.45 -11.55 3.75
N ASN A 27 2.12 -10.95 4.90
CA ASN A 27 3.03 -10.06 5.65
C ASN A 27 3.66 -8.97 4.77
N CYS A 28 2.89 -8.37 3.85
CA CYS A 28 3.38 -7.26 3.03
C CYS A 28 3.57 -5.96 3.83
N HIS A 29 3.01 -5.91 5.05
CA HIS A 29 3.04 -4.75 5.95
C HIS A 29 2.51 -3.47 5.27
N LEU A 30 1.48 -3.58 4.44
CA LEU A 30 0.82 -2.42 3.82
C LEU A 30 -0.44 -2.08 4.62
N ASP A 31 -0.50 -0.88 5.17
CA ASP A 31 -1.72 -0.33 5.76
C ASP A 31 -2.78 -0.05 4.67
N ARG A 32 -4.05 -0.04 5.05
CA ARG A 32 -5.20 0.18 4.16
C ARG A 32 -5.03 1.43 3.28
N ARG A 33 -4.46 2.52 3.82
CA ARG A 33 -4.20 3.73 3.03
C ARG A 33 -3.13 3.51 1.96
N MET A 34 -2.03 2.85 2.30
CA MET A 34 -0.96 2.54 1.33
C MET A 34 -1.47 1.63 0.23
N LEU A 35 -2.26 0.62 0.59
CA LEU A 35 -2.85 -0.30 -0.37
C LEU A 35 -3.79 0.42 -1.36
N SER A 36 -4.65 1.33 -0.88
CA SER A 36 -5.50 2.15 -1.77
C SER A 36 -4.69 3.01 -2.74
N ILE A 37 -3.56 3.56 -2.31
CA ILE A 37 -2.66 4.33 -3.19
C ILE A 37 -2.06 3.41 -4.26
N CYS A 38 -1.54 2.24 -3.86
CA CYS A 38 -0.98 1.28 -4.80
C CYS A 38 -2.01 0.80 -5.84
N ILE A 39 -3.25 0.52 -5.41
CA ILE A 39 -4.34 0.15 -6.31
C ILE A 39 -4.59 1.27 -7.33
N SER A 40 -4.74 2.51 -6.87
CA SER A 40 -4.96 3.65 -7.77
C SER A 40 -3.82 3.85 -8.76
N MET A 41 -2.55 3.68 -8.33
CA MET A 41 -1.41 3.76 -9.23
C MET A 41 -1.45 2.68 -10.31
N ILE A 42 -1.76 1.43 -9.92
CA ILE A 42 -1.87 0.30 -10.86
C ILE A 42 -3.05 0.51 -11.83
N GLU A 43 -4.19 1.00 -11.35
CA GLU A 43 -5.35 1.34 -12.20
C GLU A 43 -5.01 2.46 -13.21
N ASN A 44 -4.08 3.36 -12.87
CA ASN A 44 -3.55 4.38 -13.77
C ASN A 44 -2.42 3.87 -14.70
N GLY A 45 -2.14 2.57 -14.71
CA GLY A 45 -1.18 1.93 -15.63
C GLY A 45 0.25 1.81 -15.10
N VAL A 46 0.49 2.07 -13.81
CA VAL A 46 1.81 1.85 -13.21
C VAL A 46 2.09 0.35 -13.12
N ASN A 47 3.30 -0.06 -13.51
CA ASN A 47 3.74 -1.45 -13.38
C ASN A 47 3.85 -1.87 -11.89
N PRO A 48 3.22 -2.98 -11.47
CA PRO A 48 3.19 -3.39 -10.07
C PRO A 48 4.55 -3.86 -9.53
N GLU A 49 5.41 -4.45 -10.36
CA GLU A 49 6.75 -4.87 -9.95
C GLU A 49 7.66 -3.65 -9.71
N ALA A 50 7.61 -2.66 -10.60
CA ALA A 50 8.33 -1.39 -10.42
C ALA A 50 7.86 -0.66 -9.15
N LEU A 51 6.55 -0.61 -8.92
CA LEU A 51 5.98 -0.01 -7.70
C LEU A 51 6.45 -0.74 -6.44
N ALA A 52 6.52 -2.06 -6.46
CA ALA A 52 7.01 -2.85 -5.33
C ALA A 52 8.48 -2.53 -5.01
N THR A 53 9.32 -2.34 -6.04
CA THR A 53 10.72 -1.90 -5.87
C THR A 53 10.79 -0.55 -5.18
N VAL A 54 10.04 0.45 -5.66
CA VAL A 54 10.01 1.79 -5.05
C VAL A 54 9.55 1.75 -3.59
N VAL A 55 8.50 0.97 -3.28
CA VAL A 55 8.02 0.83 -1.89
C VAL A 55 9.09 0.21 -0.99
N LYS A 56 9.85 -0.77 -1.48
CA LYS A 56 10.95 -1.39 -0.73
C LYS A 56 12.10 -0.40 -0.49
N GLU A 57 12.48 0.37 -1.51
CA GLU A 57 13.53 1.37 -1.42
C GLU A 57 13.18 2.47 -0.40
N LEU A 58 11.98 3.05 -0.49
CA LEU A 58 11.52 4.07 0.47
C LEU A 58 11.51 3.58 1.92
N ARG A 59 11.13 2.31 2.14
CA ARG A 59 11.18 1.68 3.47
C ARG A 59 12.62 1.52 3.96
N ALA A 60 13.52 1.08 3.10
CA ALA A 60 14.93 0.92 3.42
C ALA A 60 15.57 2.28 3.76
N GLU A 61 15.33 3.31 2.96
CA GLU A 61 15.82 4.67 3.22
C GLU A 61 15.33 5.23 4.55
N THR A 62 14.06 5.02 4.88
CA THR A 62 13.50 5.44 6.17
C THR A 62 14.20 4.75 7.34
N GLN A 63 14.44 3.44 7.23
CA GLN A 63 15.16 2.68 8.25
C GLN A 63 16.63 3.12 8.38
N ASN A 64 17.28 3.42 7.26
CA ASN A 64 18.68 3.82 7.23
C ASN A 64 18.88 5.24 7.79
N GLY A 65 17.99 6.18 7.44
CA GLY A 65 18.01 7.55 7.97
C GLY A 65 17.72 7.61 9.48
N LEU A 66 16.85 6.73 9.98
CA LEU A 66 16.63 6.58 11.42
C LEU A 66 17.87 6.01 12.14
N ALA A 67 18.63 5.12 11.49
CA ALA A 67 19.85 4.54 12.05
C ALA A 67 21.00 5.56 12.15
N GLU A 68 21.11 6.51 11.21
CA GLU A 68 22.12 7.57 11.26
C GLU A 68 21.83 8.65 12.31
N ALA A 69 20.56 8.87 12.66
CA ALA A 69 20.15 9.84 13.68
C ALA A 69 20.34 9.35 15.13
N ALA A 70 20.67 8.07 15.33
CA ALA A 70 20.94 7.53 16.66
C ALA A 70 22.24 8.13 17.23
N PRO A 71 22.24 8.67 18.47
CA PRO A 71 23.44 9.27 19.04
C PRO A 71 24.52 8.20 19.16
N ARG A 72 25.60 8.35 18.39
CA ARG A 72 26.84 7.59 18.57
C ARG A 72 27.28 7.81 20.02
N ARG A 73 26.93 6.89 20.92
CA ARG A 73 27.42 6.86 22.30
C ARG A 73 28.94 6.82 22.21
N ARG A 74 29.56 7.96 22.52
CA ARG A 74 30.99 8.11 22.78
C ARG A 74 31.34 7.42 24.09
#